data_AF-A0A522XF31-F1
#
_entry.id   AF-A0A522XF31-F1
#
_cell.length_a   1.000
_cell.length_b   1.000
_cell.length_c   1.000
_cell.angle_alpha   90.00
_cell.angle_beta   90.00
_cell.angle_gamma   90.00
#
_symmetry.space_group_name_H-M   'P 1'
#
loop_
_entity.id
_entity.type
_entity.pdbx_description
1 polymer ?
#
loop_
_entity_poly.entity_id
_entity_poly.type
_entity_poly.pdbx_seq_one_letter_code
_entity_poly.pdbx_strand_id
1 'polypeptide(L)' 'MIATSSLSGGDRVLTDTQPQSQVYKGHLIIPRYSRAWWWATVIDPHGDEVKGQGEGHASEDQAISYAKGLIDGRSPWM' A
#
# COMPACT_ATOMS: atom_id res chain seq x y z
N MET A 1 48.79 6.04 -12.82
CA MET A 1 47.48 6.73 -12.79
C MET A 1 46.43 5.71 -13.21
N ILE A 2 45.56 5.30 -12.30
CA ILE A 2 44.49 4.34 -12.61
C ILE A 2 43.23 5.19 -12.74
N ALA A 3 42.79 5.41 -13.98
CA ALA A 3 41.53 6.07 -14.26
C ALA A 3 40.41 5.06 -13.95
N THR A 4 39.74 5.23 -12.82
CA THR A 4 38.51 4.50 -12.51
C THR A 4 37.40 5.13 -13.35
N SER A 5 37.08 4.50 -14.46
CA SER A 5 35.90 4.83 -15.26
C SER A 5 34.66 4.59 -14.41
N SER A 6 34.04 5.68 -13.96
CA SER A 6 32.70 5.66 -13.37
C SER A 6 31.72 5.14 -14.42
N LEU A 7 31.42 3.84 -14.34
CA LEU A 7 30.25 3.27 -14.99
C LEU A 7 29.04 3.87 -14.28
N SER A 8 28.56 4.99 -14.83
CA SER A 8 27.21 5.50 -14.59
C SER A 8 26.24 4.46 -15.15
N GLY A 9 26.08 3.38 -14.39
CA GLY A 9 24.92 2.52 -14.48
C GLY A 9 23.76 3.39 -14.06
N GLY A 10 23.10 4.01 -15.04
CA GLY A 10 21.74 4.45 -14.89
C GLY A 10 20.91 3.21 -14.60
N ASP A 11 20.92 2.80 -13.34
CA ASP A 11 19.93 1.92 -12.75
C ASP A 11 18.63 2.69 -12.89
N ARG A 12 18.01 2.51 -14.07
CA ARG A 12 16.59 2.70 -14.21
C ARG A 12 16.04 1.67 -13.27
N VAL A 13 15.90 2.06 -12.00
CA VAL A 13 15.04 1.42 -11.03
C VAL A 13 13.71 1.38 -11.75
N LEU A 14 13.48 0.28 -12.46
CA LEU A 14 12.16 -0.23 -12.71
C LEU A 14 11.68 -0.41 -11.28
N THR A 15 11.04 0.63 -10.74
CA THR A 15 10.20 0.51 -9.59
C THR A 15 9.13 -0.45 -10.07
N ASP A 16 9.42 -1.75 -9.92
CA ASP A 16 8.42 -2.77 -9.72
C ASP A 16 7.50 -2.12 -8.71
N THR A 17 6.40 -1.55 -9.21
CA THR A 17 5.49 -0.74 -8.42
C THR A 17 4.65 -1.77 -7.67
N GLN A 18 5.35 -2.57 -6.89
CA GLN A 18 4.78 -3.54 -6.02
C GLN A 18 4.09 -2.71 -4.95
N PRO A 19 2.78 -2.90 -4.75
CA PRO A 19 2.08 -2.16 -3.72
C PRO A 19 2.80 -2.36 -2.40
N GLN A 20 3.41 -1.28 -1.89
CA GLN A 20 4.16 -1.37 -0.66
C GLN A 20 3.17 -1.40 0.48
N SER A 21 3.25 -2.43 1.31
CA SER A 21 2.54 -2.46 2.58
C SER A 21 3.02 -1.30 3.46
N GLN A 22 2.09 -0.60 4.10
CA GLN A 22 2.36 0.58 4.92
C GLN A 22 1.79 0.40 6.32
N VAL A 23 2.49 0.90 7.34
CA VAL A 23 1.99 0.90 8.72
C VAL A 23 1.34 2.26 9.02
N TYR A 24 0.12 2.25 9.55
CA TYR A 24 -0.62 3.44 9.96
C TYR A 24 -1.25 3.23 11.34
N LYS A 25 -0.89 4.08 12.32
CA LYS A 25 -1.39 3.99 13.72
C LYS A 25 -1.30 2.57 14.32
N GLY A 26 -0.19 1.87 14.07
CA GLY A 26 0.03 0.49 14.54
C GLY A 26 -0.66 -0.59 13.72
N HIS A 27 -1.50 -0.23 12.75
CA HIS A 27 -2.16 -1.17 11.84
C HIS A 27 -1.32 -1.34 10.57
N LEU A 28 -1.27 -2.55 10.03
CA LEU A 28 -0.61 -2.84 8.77
C LEU A 28 -1.63 -2.80 7.61
N ILE A 29 -1.41 -1.91 6.65
CA ILE A 29 -2.20 -1.75 5.43
C ILE A 29 -1.45 -2.45 4.29
N ILE A 30 -2.09 -3.41 3.64
CA ILE A 30 -1.54 -4.19 2.53
C ILE A 30 -2.40 -3.91 1.29
N PRO A 31 -1.93 -3.07 0.36
CA PRO A 31 -2.64 -2.86 -0.88
C PRO A 31 -2.52 -4.10 -1.77
N ARG A 32 -3.60 -4.45 -2.46
CA ARG A 32 -3.66 -5.60 -3.36
C ARG A 32 -4.44 -5.25 -4.62
N TYR A 33 -3.84 -5.47 -5.78
CA TYR A 33 -4.54 -5.38 -7.05
C TYR A 33 -5.17 -6.73 -7.41
N SER A 34 -6.48 -6.76 -7.66
CA SER A 34 -7.20 -7.96 -8.09
C SER A 34 -8.47 -7.62 -8.86
N ARG A 35 -8.78 -8.41 -9.90
CA ARG A 35 -9.99 -8.25 -10.75
C ARG A 35 -10.15 -6.85 -11.35
N ALA A 36 -9.03 -6.22 -11.73
CA ALA A 36 -8.98 -4.85 -12.24
C ALA A 36 -9.30 -3.74 -11.21
N TRP A 37 -9.30 -4.07 -9.92
CA TRP A 37 -9.55 -3.12 -8.82
C TRP A 37 -8.45 -3.20 -7.76
N TRP A 38 -8.29 -2.10 -7.03
CA TRP A 38 -7.41 -1.99 -5.88
C TRP A 38 -8.17 -2.23 -4.58
N TRP A 39 -7.60 -3.06 -3.75
CA TRP A 39 -8.10 -3.44 -2.43
C TRP A 39 -7.04 -3.08 -1.40
N ALA A 40 -7.43 -2.85 -0.15
CA ALA A 40 -6.49 -2.63 0.94
C ALA A 40 -6.89 -3.48 2.14
N THR A 41 -6.02 -4.42 2.50
CA THR A 41 -6.19 -5.23 3.68
C THR A 41 -5.59 -4.55 4.90
N VAL A 42 -6.35 -4.32 5.95
CA VAL A 42 -5.87 -3.78 7.24
C VAL A 42 -5.81 -4.89 8.26
N ILE A 43 -4.62 -5.04 8.84
CA ILE A 43 -4.33 -5.94 9.95
C ILE A 43 -4.13 -5.08 11.19
N ASP A 44 -4.88 -5.39 12.24
CA ASP A 44 -4.82 -4.78 13.56
C ASP A 44 -3.46 -5.07 14.24
N PRO A 45 -3.00 -4.24 15.20
CA PRO A 45 -1.84 -4.54 16.05
C PRO A 45 -1.81 -5.95 16.67
N HIS A 46 -2.98 -6.56 16.89
CA HIS A 46 -3.12 -7.92 17.42
C HIS A 46 -2.89 -9.01 16.36
N GLY A 47 -2.74 -8.65 15.08
CA GLY A 47 -2.56 -9.57 13.96
C GLY A 47 -3.88 -10.00 13.30
N ASP A 48 -5.01 -9.45 13.74
CA ASP A 48 -6.33 -9.77 13.19
C ASP A 48 -6.67 -8.90 11.98
N GLU A 49 -7.22 -9.52 10.94
CA GLU A 49 -7.73 -8.78 9.78
C GLU A 49 -9.04 -8.05 10.14
N VAL A 50 -9.06 -6.73 9.93
CA VAL A 50 -10.24 -5.90 10.18
C VAL A 50 -11.29 -6.15 9.09
N LYS A 51 -12.33 -6.92 9.39
CA LYS A 51 -13.39 -7.25 8.42
C LYS A 51 -14.20 -6.01 8.00
N GLY A 52 -14.57 -5.92 6.72
CA GLY A 52 -15.35 -4.82 6.15
C GLY A 52 -14.61 -3.97 5.11
N GLN A 53 -13.47 -4.45 4.62
CA GLN A 53 -12.61 -3.71 3.72
C GLN A 53 -13.14 -3.74 2.28
N GLY A 54 -13.78 -2.62 1.94
CA GLY A 54 -13.48 -1.83 0.76
C GLY A 54 -13.80 -2.53 -0.55
N GLU A 55 -14.99 -2.25 -1.06
CA GLU A 55 -15.36 -2.40 -2.47
C GLU A 55 -14.18 -2.00 -3.38
N GLY A 56 -13.93 -2.76 -4.44
CA GLY A 56 -12.78 -2.54 -5.31
C GLY A 56 -12.65 -1.07 -5.75
N HIS A 57 -11.50 -0.46 -5.50
CA HIS A 57 -11.22 0.95 -5.79
C HIS A 57 -10.47 1.12 -7.12
N ALA A 58 -10.61 2.28 -7.76
CA ALA A 58 -9.99 2.57 -9.06
C ALA A 58 -8.46 2.79 -8.96
N SER A 59 -7.93 3.02 -7.77
CA SER A 59 -6.50 3.33 -7.57
C SER A 59 -6.01 2.85 -6.20
N GLU A 60 -4.71 2.52 -6.11
CA GLU A 60 -4.05 2.10 -4.87
C GLU A 60 -4.25 3.14 -3.75
N ASP A 61 -4.04 4.41 -4.07
CA ASP A 61 -4.16 5.53 -3.13
C ASP A 61 -5.57 5.64 -2.53
N GLN A 62 -6.61 5.37 -3.33
CA GLN A 62 -8.00 5.33 -2.84
C GLN A 62 -8.22 4.18 -1.86
N ALA A 63 -7.70 2.99 -2.16
CA ALA A 63 -7.81 1.85 -1.27
C ALA A 63 -7.08 2.09 0.05
N ILE A 64 -5.87 2.68 0.00
CA ILE A 64 -5.10 3.06 1.20
C ILE A 64 -5.84 4.15 2.00
N SER A 65 -6.37 5.18 1.33
CA SER A 65 -7.13 6.25 1.98
C SER A 65 -8.38 5.72 2.67
N TYR A 66 -9.11 4.81 2.02
CA TYR A 66 -10.26 4.13 2.61
C TYR A 66 -9.86 3.32 3.85
N ALA A 67 -8.78 2.53 3.75
CA ALA A 67 -8.23 1.78 4.88
C ALA A 67 -7.84 2.68 6.07
N LYS A 68 -7.22 3.84 5.81
CA LYS A 68 -6.92 4.84 6.86
C LYS A 68 -8.21 5.39 7.49
N GLY A 69 -9.24 5.65 6.69
CA GLY A 69 -10.55 6.07 7.18
C GLY A 69 -11.20 5.06 8.13
N LEU A 70 -11.08 3.76 7.83
CA LEU A 70 -11.53 2.70 8.73
C LEU A 70 -10.76 2.72 10.07
N ILE A 71 -9.44 2.85 10.03
CA ILE A 71 -8.58 2.92 11.22
C ILE A 71 -8.91 4.17 12.07
N ASP A 72 -9.23 5.29 11.42
CA ASP A 72 -9.60 6.54 12.09
C ASP A 72 -11.01 6.48 12.73
N GLY A 73 -11.74 5.37 12.60
CA GLY A 73 -13.10 5.23 13.11
C GLY A 73 -14.13 6.01 12.29
N ARG A 74 -13.73 6.52 11.11
CA ARG A 74 -14.62 7.18 10.16
C ARG A 74 -15.37 6.09 9.39
N SER A 75 -16.33 5.46 10.07
CA SER A 75 -17.25 4.54 9.41
C SER A 75 -17.89 5.27 8.22
N PRO A 76 -17.80 4.76 6.98
CA PRO A 76 -18.47 5.37 5.83
C PRO A 76 -20.01 5.29 5.91
N TRP A 77 -20.56 4.82 7.04
CA TRP A 77 -21.97 4.56 7.30
C TRP A 77 -22.55 5.40 8.44
N MET A 78 -21.85 6.46 8.91
CA MET A 78 -22.39 7.43 9.86
C MET A 78 -22.63 8.79 9.21
#